data_AF-M2CKA5-F1
#
_entry.id   AF-M2CKA5-F1
#
_cell.length_a   1.000
_cell.length_b   1.000
_cell.length_c   1.000
_cell.angle_alpha   90.00
_cell.angle_beta   90.00
_cell.angle_gamma   90.00
#
_symmetry.space_group_name_H-M   'P 1'
#
loop_
_entity.id
_entity.type
_entity.pdbx_description
1 polymer ?
#
loop_
_entity_poly.entity_id
_entity_poly.type
_entity_poly.pdbx_seq_one_letter_code
_entity_poly.pdbx_strand_id
1 'polypeptide(L)'
;MDERIEQWIKNNPTIFKKIIAVVIFIFGVCLIIGAVRDWDWLYAPDAHYQSKWGMGQISRYLGRPVARIIGFVGGVFFAVVGGIFVYGVFK
;
A
#
# COMPACT_ATOMS: atom_id res chain seq x y z
N MET A 1 -17.80 12.87 4.86
CA MET A 1 -17.61 12.44 3.46
C MET A 1 -18.51 13.33 2.62
N ASP A 2 -18.01 13.90 1.52
CA ASP A 2 -18.81 14.76 0.64
C ASP A 2 -20.02 13.95 0.12
N GLU A 3 -21.23 14.48 0.27
CA GLU A 3 -22.49 13.84 -0.15
C GLU A 3 -22.45 13.44 -1.63
N ARG A 4 -21.73 14.22 -2.46
CA ARG A 4 -21.54 13.93 -3.88
C ARG A 4 -20.74 12.66 -4.11
N ILE A 5 -19.72 12.41 -3.29
CA ILE A 5 -18.88 11.20 -3.37
C ILE A 5 -19.71 9.99 -2.97
N GLU A 6 -20.49 10.10 -1.89
CA GLU A 6 -21.34 9.00 -1.42
C GLU A 6 -22.40 8.62 -2.47
N GLN A 7 -23.05 9.60 -3.08
CA GLN A 7 -23.99 9.37 -4.18
C GLN A 7 -23.30 8.73 -5.39
N TRP A 8 -22.10 9.19 -5.76
CA TRP A 8 -21.36 8.61 -6.87
C TRP A 8 -20.99 7.13 -6.62
N ILE A 9 -20.56 6.79 -5.40
CA ILE A 9 -20.22 5.40 -5.02
C ILE A 9 -21.47 4.51 -5.09
N LYS A 10 -22.61 4.99 -4.57
CA LYS A 10 -23.89 4.26 -4.63
C LYS A 10 -24.35 4.03 -6.07
N ASN A 11 -24.13 5.02 -6.94
CA ASN A 11 -24.53 4.94 -8.35
C ASN A 11 -23.55 4.12 -9.21
N ASN A 12 -22.28 4.01 -8.81
CA ASN A 12 -21.24 3.33 -9.58
C ASN A 12 -20.46 2.29 -8.76
N PRO A 13 -21.14 1.33 -8.10
CA PRO A 13 -20.50 0.42 -7.16
C PRO A 13 -19.46 -0.49 -7.85
N THR A 14 -19.71 -0.87 -9.10
CA THR A 14 -18.78 -1.70 -9.88
C THR A 14 -17.50 -0.95 -10.23
N ILE A 15 -17.60 0.31 -10.67
CA ILE A 15 -16.43 1.15 -11.01
C ILE A 15 -15.61 1.40 -9.75
N PHE A 16 -16.28 1.73 -8.64
CA PHE A 16 -15.61 1.92 -7.35
C PHE A 16 -14.82 0.67 -6.92
N LYS A 17 -15.41 -0.54 -7.03
CA LYS A 17 -14.69 -1.79 -6.75
C LYS A 17 -13.47 -1.98 -7.65
N LYS A 18 -13.56 -1.63 -8.94
CA LYS A 18 -12.41 -1.70 -9.87
C LYS A 18 -11.27 -0.78 -9.41
N ILE A 19 -11.61 0.44 -9.03
CA ILE A 19 -10.64 1.43 -8.54
C ILE A 19 -9.94 0.91 -7.29
N ILE A 20 -10.70 0.44 -6.29
CA ILE A 20 -10.12 -0.09 -5.05
C ILE A 20 -9.21 -1.29 -5.31
N ALA A 21 -9.62 -2.23 -6.17
CA ALA A 21 -8.81 -3.38 -6.54
C ALA A 21 -7.46 -2.97 -7.16
N VAL A 22 -7.50 -2.03 -8.11
CA VAL A 22 -6.29 -1.52 -8.79
C VAL A 22 -5.40 -0.74 -7.80
N VAL A 23 -5.97 0.08 -6.92
CA VAL A 23 -5.22 0.84 -5.92
C VAL A 23 -4.48 -0.10 -4.96
N ILE A 24 -5.14 -1.15 -4.45
CA ILE A 24 -4.50 -2.14 -3.57
C ILE A 24 -3.36 -2.85 -4.29
N PHE A 25 -3.56 -3.24 -5.55
CA PHE A 25 -2.54 -3.90 -6.36
C PHE A 25 -1.31 -3.01 -6.58
N ILE A 26 -1.53 -1.77 -7.06
CA ILE A 26 -0.45 -0.80 -7.30
C ILE A 26 0.29 -0.49 -6.00
N PHE A 27 -0.43 -0.35 -4.89
CA PHE A 27 0.19 -0.14 -3.58
C PHE A 27 1.16 -1.27 -3.22
N GLY A 28 0.77 -2.53 -3.41
CA GLY A 28 1.65 -3.68 -3.22
C GLY A 28 2.90 -3.63 -4.11
N VAL A 29 2.73 -3.33 -5.40
CA VAL A 29 3.85 -3.18 -6.35
C VAL A 29 4.80 -2.05 -5.93
N CYS A 30 4.28 -0.91 -5.50
CA CYS A 30 5.10 0.22 -5.02
C CYS A 30 5.93 -0.16 -3.79
N LEU A 31 5.37 -0.93 -2.85
CA LEU A 31 6.11 -1.39 -1.68
C LEU A 31 7.26 -2.34 -2.07
N ILE A 32 7.01 -3.26 -3.02
CA ILE A 32 8.05 -4.15 -3.57
C ILE A 32 9.17 -3.35 -4.22
N ILE A 33 8.81 -2.43 -5.13
CA ILE A 33 9.80 -1.60 -5.84
C ILE A 33 10.58 -0.75 -4.84
N GLY A 34 9.90 -0.13 -3.89
CA GLY A 34 10.55 0.67 -2.86
C GLY A 34 11.53 -0.14 -2.03
N ALA A 35 11.19 -1.38 -1.67
CA ALA A 35 12.07 -2.26 -0.90
C ALA A 35 13.32 -2.66 -1.70
N VAL A 36 13.16 -2.96 -2.98
CA VAL A 36 14.26 -3.36 -3.88
C VAL A 36 15.17 -2.17 -4.19
N ARG A 37 14.60 -1.03 -4.55
CA ARG A 37 15.32 0.21 -4.90
C ARG A 37 15.79 1.01 -3.70
N ASP A 38 15.47 0.57 -2.50
CA ASP A 38 15.84 1.20 -1.25
C ASP A 38 15.42 2.69 -1.18
N TRP A 39 14.14 2.96 -1.41
CA TRP A 39 13.63 4.33 -1.40
C TRP A 39 13.82 5.03 -0.05
N ASP A 40 14.64 6.09 -0.03
CA ASP A 40 14.89 6.88 1.17
C ASP A 40 13.60 7.46 1.75
N TRP A 41 12.70 7.99 0.94
CA TRP A 41 11.45 8.57 1.45
C TRP A 41 10.52 7.55 2.15
N LEU A 42 10.69 6.25 1.88
CA LEU A 42 9.87 5.18 2.45
C LEU A 42 10.58 4.48 3.63
N TYR A 43 11.90 4.31 3.56
CA TYR A 43 12.67 3.56 4.56
C TYR A 43 13.70 4.38 5.34
N ALA A 44 13.80 5.69 5.09
CA ALA A 44 14.61 6.56 5.95
C ALA A 44 14.03 6.52 7.38
N PRO A 45 14.90 6.41 8.39
CA PRO A 45 14.46 6.43 9.77
C PRO A 45 13.84 7.79 10.09
N ASP A 46 12.66 7.77 10.69
CA ASP A 46 11.96 9.00 11.05
C ASP A 46 12.74 9.80 12.10
N ALA A 47 12.81 11.11 11.92
CA ALA A 47 13.46 12.03 12.87
C ALA A 47 12.73 12.09 14.22
N HIS A 48 11.38 12.06 14.18
CA HIS A 48 10.52 12.15 15.36
C HIS A 48 9.63 10.90 15.46
N TYR A 49 9.41 10.41 16.68
CA TYR A 49 8.57 9.24 16.94
C TYR A 49 7.09 9.64 16.89
N GLN A 50 6.46 9.59 15.71
CA GLN A 50 5.05 9.96 15.55
C GLN A 50 4.10 8.75 15.45
N SER A 51 4.45 7.67 14.76
CA SER A 51 3.57 6.50 14.63
C SER A 51 4.31 5.17 14.57
N LYS A 52 3.99 4.22 15.45
CA LYS A 52 4.70 2.92 15.56
C LYS A 52 4.64 2.04 14.31
N TRP A 53 3.80 2.40 13.33
CA TRP A 53 3.43 1.56 12.20
C TRP A 53 4.00 2.05 10.86
N GLY A 54 4.66 3.22 10.83
CA GLY A 54 5.32 3.73 9.63
C GLY A 54 6.63 2.97 9.34
N MET A 55 6.91 2.74 8.05
CA MET A 55 8.17 2.10 7.62
C MET A 55 9.41 2.87 8.13
N GLY A 56 9.32 4.19 8.28
CA GLY A 56 10.38 5.02 8.88
C GLY A 56 10.63 4.73 10.37
N GLN A 57 9.60 4.45 11.16
CA GLN A 57 9.80 4.01 12.55
C GLN A 57 10.32 2.58 12.64
N ILE A 58 9.84 1.68 11.77
CA ILE A 58 10.35 0.31 11.70
C ILE A 58 11.85 0.34 11.36
N SER A 59 12.24 1.21 10.42
CA SER A 59 13.64 1.45 10.06
C SER A 59 14.45 2.02 11.21
N ARG A 60 13.87 2.93 12.00
CA ARG A 60 14.52 3.48 13.20
C ARG A 60 14.72 2.44 14.31
N TYR A 61 13.74 1.56 14.53
CA TYR A 61 13.75 0.60 15.64
C TYR A 61 14.50 -0.70 15.31
N LEU A 62 14.30 -1.25 14.11
CA LEU A 62 14.84 -2.54 13.67
C LEU A 62 15.96 -2.41 12.63
N GLY A 63 16.23 -1.19 12.17
CA GLY A 63 17.16 -0.92 11.09
C GLY A 63 16.49 -0.97 9.71
N ARG A 64 17.05 -0.18 8.80
CA ARG A 64 16.63 -0.07 7.40
C ARG A 64 16.53 -1.42 6.67
N PRO A 65 17.47 -2.38 6.82
CA PRO A 65 17.35 -3.68 6.15
C PRO A 65 16.09 -4.46 6.57
N VAL A 66 15.76 -4.44 7.87
CA VAL A 66 14.59 -5.16 8.39
C VAL A 66 13.30 -4.49 7.92
N ALA A 67 13.25 -3.16 7.91
CA ALA A 67 12.11 -2.41 7.37
C ALA A 67 11.86 -2.74 5.90
N ARG A 68 12.92 -2.86 5.09
CA ARG A 68 12.81 -3.27 3.68
C ARG A 68 12.29 -4.68 3.50
N ILE A 69 12.70 -5.64 4.33
CA ILE A 69 12.17 -7.01 4.30
C ILE A 69 10.67 -7.00 4.61
N ILE A 70 10.27 -6.26 5.65
CA ILE A 70 8.85 -6.11 6.03
C ILE A 70 8.06 -5.46 4.89
N GLY A 71 8.58 -4.40 4.29
CA GLY A 71 7.94 -3.74 3.15
C GLY A 71 7.88 -4.60 1.90
N PHE A 72 8.88 -5.44 1.64
CA PHE A 72 8.85 -6.40 0.54
C PHE A 72 7.80 -7.50 0.77
N VAL A 73 7.78 -8.12 1.95
CA VAL A 73 6.82 -9.18 2.29
C VAL A 73 5.38 -8.61 2.30
N GLY A 74 5.18 -7.45 2.89
CA GLY A 74 3.90 -6.73 2.86
C GLY A 74 3.49 -6.37 1.43
N GLY A 75 4.43 -5.89 0.62
CA GLY A 75 4.20 -5.57 -0.79
C GLY A 75 3.76 -6.78 -1.61
N VAL A 76 4.41 -7.93 -1.44
CA VAL A 76 4.01 -9.20 -2.08
C VAL A 76 2.60 -9.58 -1.65
N PHE A 77 2.28 -9.50 -0.35
CA PHE A 77 0.93 -9.79 0.15
C PHE A 77 -0.13 -8.89 -0.51
N PHE A 78 0.08 -7.57 -0.52
CA PHE A 78 -0.86 -6.63 -1.13
C PHE A 78 -0.96 -6.79 -2.65
N ALA A 79 0.14 -7.12 -3.34
CA ALA A 79 0.13 -7.37 -4.77
C ALA A 79 -0.65 -8.65 -5.11
N VAL A 80 -0.50 -9.73 -4.32
CA VAL A 80 -1.26 -10.97 -4.54
C VAL A 80 -2.75 -10.75 -4.27
N VAL A 81 -3.09 -10.17 -3.12
CA VAL A 81 -4.49 -9.89 -2.75
C VAL A 81 -5.13 -8.91 -3.75
N GLY A 82 -4.42 -7.84 -4.11
CA GLY A 82 -4.85 -6.89 -5.13
C GLY A 82 -5.04 -7.55 -6.49
N GLY A 83 -4.14 -8.46 -6.88
CA GLY A 83 -4.25 -9.23 -8.12
C GLY A 83 -5.48 -10.12 -8.16
N ILE A 84 -5.80 -10.79 -7.04
CA ILE A 84 -7.03 -11.58 -6.88
C ILE A 84 -8.27 -10.69 -7.03
N PHE A 85 -8.28 -9.51 -6.40
CA PHE A 85 -9.40 -8.58 -6.53
C PHE A 85 -9.53 -8.01 -7.94
N VAL A 86 -8.42 -7.65 -8.60
CA VAL A 86 -8.43 -7.20 -10.00
C VAL A 86 -9.00 -8.31 -10.88
N TYR A 87 -8.51 -9.55 -10.75
CA TYR A 87 -9.04 -10.67 -11.52
C TYR A 87 -10.54 -10.88 -11.28
N GLY A 88 -11.01 -10.83 -10.03
CA GLY A 88 -12.42 -11.03 -9.70
C GLY A 88 -13.35 -9.90 -10.15
N VAL A 89 -12.85 -8.67 -10.30
CA VAL A 89 -13.64 -7.48 -10.66
C VAL A 89 -13.61 -7.18 -12.17
N PHE A 90 -12.60 -7.70 -12.89
CA PHE A 90 -12.46 -7.54 -14.33
C PHE A 90 -12.86 -8.78 -15.14
N LYS A 91 -13.11 -9.92 -14.48
CA LYS A 91 -13.81 -11.08 -15.05
C LYS A 91 -15.31 -10.82 -15.11
#